data_AF-E6S9Q4-F1
#
_entry.id   AF-E6S9Q4-F1
#
_cell.length_a   1.000
_cell.length_b   1.000
_cell.length_c   1.000
_cell.angle_alpha   90.00
_cell.angle_beta   90.00
_cell.angle_gamma   90.00
#
_symmetry.space_group_name_H-M   'P 1'
#
loop_
_entity.id
_entity.type
_entity.pdbx_description
1 polymer ?
#
loop_
_entity_poly.entity_id
_entity_poly.type
_entity_poly.pdbx_seq_one_letter_code
_entity_poly.pdbx_strand_id
1 'polypeptide(L)'
;MSGTEPNENISDDLTTYSVDDEDQLQPEDTLVGDDVEDALDRGYSPADSPRGSHAFGTTAYEQSLDETIDQRILQEEPDPTSAYGAPDNESGLDEDDRIGGDDPDAIDAEDDWLGDREVGSRRAGRLVADDEGAHEDTEKESWARDVGVDGAAASAEEAAVHIIEE
;
A
#
# COMPACT_ATOMS: atom_id res chain seq x y z
N MET A 1 36.43 -17.97 -56.52
CA MET A 1 35.15 -17.41 -57.01
C MET A 1 34.37 -17.05 -55.77
N SER A 2 34.42 -15.78 -55.34
CA SER A 2 33.66 -15.30 -54.19
C SER A 2 32.32 -14.82 -54.73
N GLY A 3 31.23 -15.52 -54.38
CA GLY A 3 29.89 -15.04 -54.64
C GLY A 3 29.61 -13.93 -53.65
N THR A 4 29.48 -12.70 -54.14
CA THR A 4 28.87 -11.62 -53.38
C THR A 4 27.37 -11.85 -53.46
N GLU A 5 26.76 -12.19 -52.32
CA GLU A 5 25.31 -12.26 -52.19
C GLU A 5 24.74 -10.85 -52.41
N PRO A 6 23.57 -10.71 -53.05
CA PRO A 6 22.96 -9.41 -53.27
C PRO A 6 22.38 -8.90 -51.94
N ASN A 7 22.93 -7.82 -51.37
CA ASN A 7 22.33 -7.14 -50.22
C ASN A 7 20.86 -6.84 -50.51
N GLU A 8 19.97 -7.38 -49.69
CA GLU A 8 18.53 -7.17 -49.82
C GLU A 8 18.19 -5.82 -49.18
N ASN A 9 17.89 -4.83 -50.01
CA ASN A 9 17.55 -3.48 -49.56
C ASN A 9 16.07 -3.21 -49.88
N ILE A 10 15.31 -2.76 -48.88
CA ILE A 10 13.97 -2.20 -49.04
C ILE A 10 14.11 -0.72 -49.36
N SER A 11 13.77 -0.33 -50.58
CA SER A 11 13.79 1.06 -51.02
C SER A 11 12.36 1.58 -51.22
N ASP A 12 12.05 2.74 -50.63
CA ASP A 12 10.87 3.55 -50.91
C ASP A 12 11.33 4.84 -51.66
N ASP A 13 10.39 5.64 -52.18
CA ASP A 13 10.64 6.83 -53.02
C ASP A 13 11.56 7.88 -52.36
N LEU A 14 11.75 7.79 -51.04
CA LEU A 14 12.52 8.74 -50.23
C LEU A 14 13.73 8.14 -49.52
N THR A 15 13.80 6.82 -49.29
CA THR A 15 14.85 6.19 -48.46
C THR A 15 15.11 4.74 -48.87
N THR A 16 16.31 4.23 -48.54
CA THR A 16 16.69 2.82 -48.70
C THR A 16 17.13 2.27 -47.35
N TYR A 17 16.49 1.19 -46.93
CA TYR A 17 16.81 0.44 -45.72
C TYR A 17 17.42 -0.91 -46.10
N SER A 18 18.56 -1.26 -45.53
CA SER A 18 19.10 -2.62 -45.57
C SER A 18 18.22 -3.55 -44.73
N VAL A 19 17.94 -4.74 -45.26
CA VAL A 19 17.25 -5.83 -44.52
C VAL A 19 18.25 -6.79 -43.88
N ASP A 20 19.51 -6.70 -44.29
CA ASP A 20 20.60 -7.44 -43.67
C ASP A 20 20.74 -7.02 -42.20
N ASP A 21 20.82 -8.02 -41.31
CA ASP A 21 20.97 -7.85 -39.85
C ASP A 21 22.28 -7.16 -39.42
N GLU A 22 23.09 -6.70 -40.39
CA GLU A 22 24.42 -6.11 -40.20
C GLU A 22 24.37 -4.58 -39.98
N ASP A 23 23.31 -3.89 -40.39
CA ASP A 23 23.19 -2.44 -40.22
C ASP A 23 22.27 -2.08 -39.05
N GLN A 24 22.86 -1.79 -37.88
CA GLN A 24 22.12 -1.18 -36.78
C GLN A 24 21.75 0.28 -37.11
N LEU A 25 20.55 0.71 -36.71
CA LEU A 25 20.10 2.08 -36.91
C LEU A 25 21.02 3.05 -36.17
N GLN A 26 21.49 4.08 -36.88
CA GLN A 26 22.42 5.05 -36.32
C GLN A 26 21.69 6.01 -35.37
N PRO A 27 22.40 6.67 -34.43
CA PRO A 27 21.81 7.66 -33.53
C PRO A 27 21.07 8.80 -34.27
N GLU A 28 21.56 9.14 -35.47
CA GLU A 28 20.97 10.11 -36.39
C GLU A 28 19.57 9.70 -36.86
N ASP A 29 19.30 8.39 -36.93
CA ASP A 29 18.03 7.81 -37.37
C ASP A 29 17.09 7.48 -36.20
N THR A 30 17.62 7.23 -35.00
CA THR A 30 16.83 6.79 -33.83
C THR A 30 16.46 7.91 -32.86
N LEU A 31 17.03 9.12 -32.98
CA LEU A 31 16.92 10.19 -31.98
C LEU A 31 17.31 9.74 -30.55
N VAL A 32 17.98 8.58 -30.43
CA VAL A 32 18.48 8.06 -29.18
C VAL A 32 19.96 8.42 -29.13
N GLY A 33 20.27 9.44 -28.32
CA GLY A 33 21.65 9.87 -28.08
C GLY A 33 22.29 8.96 -27.03
N ASP A 34 23.03 7.97 -27.50
CA ASP A 34 23.73 7.00 -26.69
C ASP A 34 25.17 7.44 -26.35
N ASP A 35 25.91 6.62 -25.59
CA ASP A 35 27.26 6.89 -25.07
C ASP A 35 28.41 6.73 -26.08
N VAL A 36 28.11 6.21 -27.28
CA VAL A 36 29.07 5.94 -28.37
C VAL A 36 28.60 6.57 -29.68
N GLU A 37 29.54 6.90 -30.57
CA GLU A 37 29.27 7.55 -31.86
C GLU A 37 28.67 6.57 -32.88
N ASP A 38 29.14 5.32 -32.89
CA ASP A 38 28.54 4.20 -33.64
C ASP A 38 27.94 3.19 -32.66
N ALA A 39 26.70 2.76 -32.91
CA ALA A 39 26.04 1.72 -32.12
C ALA A 39 26.83 0.39 -32.11
N LEU A 40 27.58 0.11 -33.19
CA LEU A 40 28.42 -1.08 -33.31
C LEU A 40 29.68 -1.05 -32.43
N ASP A 41 30.08 0.13 -31.93
CA ASP A 41 31.20 0.26 -30.99
C ASP A 41 30.82 -0.15 -29.56
N ARG A 42 29.52 -0.28 -29.27
CA ARG A 42 29.03 -0.74 -27.97
C ARG A 42 29.34 -2.24 -27.79
N GLY A 43 30.39 -2.51 -27.04
CA GLY A 43 30.70 -3.88 -26.60
C GLY A 43 29.55 -4.48 -25.78
N TYR A 44 29.28 -5.78 -25.96
CA TYR A 44 28.33 -6.51 -25.13
C TYR A 44 28.94 -6.82 -23.76
N SER A 45 28.31 -6.33 -22.68
CA SER A 45 28.66 -6.72 -21.31
C SER A 45 27.74 -7.86 -20.84
N PRO A 46 28.25 -9.07 -20.57
CA PRO A 46 27.45 -10.12 -19.97
C PRO A 46 27.00 -9.73 -18.56
N ALA A 47 25.99 -10.42 -18.04
CA ALA A 47 25.50 -10.17 -16.68
C ALA A 47 26.61 -10.38 -15.64
N ASP A 48 26.70 -9.48 -14.66
CA ASP A 48 27.66 -9.55 -13.55
C ASP A 48 27.43 -10.74 -12.60
N SER A 49 26.35 -11.50 -12.78
CA SER A 49 26.05 -12.65 -11.95
C SER A 49 25.34 -13.76 -12.73
N PRO A 50 25.58 -15.03 -12.37
CA PRO A 50 24.84 -16.16 -12.95
C PRO A 50 23.35 -16.02 -12.64
N ARG A 51 22.52 -15.86 -13.67
CA ARG A 51 21.06 -15.83 -13.53
C ARG A 51 20.48 -17.22 -13.78
N GLY A 52 19.64 -17.70 -12.86
CA GLY A 52 18.89 -18.95 -13.01
C GLY A 52 19.71 -20.24 -12.92
N SER A 53 21.05 -20.19 -12.95
CA SER A 53 21.89 -21.40 -12.84
C SER A 53 21.83 -22.08 -11.47
N HIS A 54 21.40 -21.34 -10.44
CA HIS A 54 21.19 -21.83 -9.09
C HIS A 54 19.71 -21.99 -8.73
N ALA A 55 18.81 -21.80 -9.70
CA ALA A 55 17.38 -22.01 -9.49
C ALA A 55 17.06 -23.50 -9.32
N PHE A 56 15.94 -23.78 -8.67
CA PHE A 56 15.43 -25.14 -8.53
C PHE A 56 15.06 -25.71 -9.92
N GLY A 57 15.32 -26.99 -10.13
CA GLY A 57 15.00 -27.68 -11.39
C GLY A 57 16.12 -27.63 -12.43
N THR A 58 17.33 -27.23 -12.02
CA THR A 58 18.52 -27.26 -12.88
C THR A 58 19.22 -28.62 -12.86
N THR A 59 18.99 -29.43 -11.81
CA THR A 59 19.50 -30.80 -11.72
C THR A 59 18.44 -31.85 -12.03
N ALA A 60 18.85 -33.01 -12.54
CA ALA A 60 17.93 -34.13 -12.84
C ALA A 60 17.18 -34.65 -11.60
N TYR A 61 17.75 -34.49 -10.41
CA TYR A 61 17.10 -34.84 -9.15
C TYR A 61 15.99 -33.83 -8.83
N GLU A 62 16.27 -32.54 -8.89
CA GLU A 62 15.28 -31.48 -8.65
C GLU A 62 14.13 -31.53 -9.65
N GLN A 63 14.39 -31.80 -10.93
CA GLN A 63 13.33 -31.94 -11.94
C GLN A 63 12.39 -33.11 -11.69
N SER A 64 12.79 -34.09 -10.88
CA SER A 64 11.94 -35.20 -10.47
C SER A 64 11.11 -34.90 -9.21
N LEU A 65 11.33 -33.74 -8.61
CA LEU A 65 10.62 -33.22 -7.46
C LEU A 65 9.85 -31.97 -7.86
N ASP A 66 8.73 -31.72 -7.19
CA ASP A 66 8.05 -30.44 -7.28
C ASP A 66 8.74 -29.43 -6.36
N GLU A 67 8.75 -28.17 -6.80
CA GLU A 67 9.23 -27.04 -6.04
C GLU A 67 8.21 -26.66 -4.95
N THR A 68 8.70 -26.32 -3.75
CA THR A 68 7.82 -25.83 -2.68
C THR A 68 7.47 -24.35 -2.87
N ILE A 69 6.35 -23.91 -2.28
CA ILE A 69 6.00 -22.48 -2.29
C ILE A 69 7.10 -21.62 -1.64
N ASP A 70 7.70 -22.09 -0.56
CA ASP A 70 8.80 -21.36 0.09
C ASP A 70 10.01 -21.20 -0.83
N GLN A 71 10.34 -22.24 -1.63
CA GLN A 71 11.42 -22.19 -2.61
C GLN A 71 11.14 -21.19 -3.73
N ARG A 72 9.88 -21.08 -4.17
CA ARG A 72 9.44 -20.10 -5.17
C ARG A 72 9.54 -18.68 -4.64
N ILE A 73 9.09 -18.45 -3.39
CA ILE A 73 9.15 -17.13 -2.74
C ILE A 73 10.60 -16.64 -2.64
N LEU A 74 11.56 -17.52 -2.36
CA LEU A 74 12.98 -17.15 -2.29
C LEU A 74 13.60 -16.72 -3.64
N GLN A 75 12.97 -17.10 -4.76
CA GLN A 75 13.41 -16.73 -6.11
C GLN A 75 12.70 -15.50 -6.65
N GLU A 76 11.57 -15.13 -6.04
CA GLU A 76 10.78 -13.97 -6.43
C GLU A 76 11.42 -12.68 -5.90
N GLU A 77 11.41 -11.64 -6.72
CA GLU A 77 11.70 -10.27 -6.28
C GLU A 77 10.36 -9.61 -5.93
N PRO A 78 10.15 -9.18 -4.67
CA PRO A 78 8.88 -8.57 -4.28
C PRO A 78 8.62 -7.30 -5.09
N ASP A 79 7.42 -7.19 -5.66
CA ASP A 79 7.00 -5.97 -6.34
C ASP A 79 6.84 -4.84 -5.31
N PRO A 80 7.64 -3.77 -5.39
CA PRO A 80 7.66 -2.69 -4.40
C PRO A 80 6.37 -1.87 -4.35
N THR A 81 5.45 -2.08 -5.30
CA THR A 81 4.14 -1.41 -5.40
C THR A 81 2.98 -2.39 -5.25
N SER A 82 3.26 -3.59 -4.75
CA SER A 82 2.23 -4.59 -4.44
C SER A 82 1.98 -4.65 -2.93
N ALA A 83 0.76 -5.01 -2.55
CA ALA A 83 0.40 -5.33 -1.16
C ALA A 83 1.32 -6.38 -0.49
N TYR A 84 2.02 -7.20 -1.28
CA TYR A 84 2.94 -8.20 -0.77
C TYR A 84 4.39 -7.69 -0.63
N GLY A 85 4.82 -6.75 -1.46
CA GLY A 85 6.19 -6.19 -1.42
C GLY A 85 6.30 -4.88 -0.64
N ALA A 86 5.21 -4.14 -0.50
CA ALA A 86 5.09 -2.94 0.33
C ALA A 86 3.68 -2.88 0.98
N PRO A 87 3.38 -3.76 1.96
CA PRO A 87 2.06 -3.82 2.60
C PRO A 87 1.63 -2.52 3.26
N ASP A 88 2.59 -1.70 3.67
CA ASP A 88 2.36 -0.42 4.34
C ASP A 88 2.49 0.78 3.38
N ASN A 89 2.81 0.55 2.09
CA ASN A 89 2.97 1.58 1.07
C ASN A 89 2.68 1.00 -0.32
N GLU A 90 1.46 0.48 -0.51
CA GLU A 90 1.08 -0.23 -1.73
C GLU A 90 1.17 0.69 -2.96
N SER A 91 0.95 2.00 -2.77
CA SER A 91 0.95 2.99 -3.83
C SER A 91 2.35 3.52 -4.18
N GLY A 92 3.35 3.30 -3.30
CA GLY A 92 4.65 3.99 -3.35
C GLY A 92 4.56 5.49 -3.02
N LEU A 93 3.38 6.01 -2.70
CA LEU A 93 3.06 7.40 -2.40
C LEU A 93 2.60 7.60 -0.95
N ASP A 94 2.53 6.53 -0.17
CA ASP A 94 2.11 6.58 1.22
C ASP A 94 3.32 7.04 2.04
N GLU A 95 3.56 8.36 2.05
CA GLU A 95 4.68 9.01 2.76
C GLU A 95 4.46 9.10 4.27
N ASP A 96 3.21 9.00 4.75
CA ASP A 96 2.82 9.25 6.13
C ASP A 96 1.94 8.13 6.69
N ASP A 97 2.17 7.74 7.95
CA ASP A 97 1.38 6.79 8.75
C ASP A 97 -0.02 7.35 9.07
N ARG A 98 -0.80 7.67 8.02
CA ARG A 98 -2.17 8.18 8.16
C ARG A 98 -3.11 7.03 8.47
N ILE A 99 -3.89 7.18 9.53
CA ILE A 99 -4.94 6.21 9.85
C ILE A 99 -6.11 6.46 8.90
N GLY A 100 -6.46 5.43 8.11
CA GLY A 100 -7.50 5.51 7.07
C GLY A 100 -6.98 5.48 5.64
N GLY A 101 -5.66 5.49 5.43
CA GLY A 101 -5.04 5.39 4.10
C GLY A 101 -5.39 6.58 3.19
N ASP A 102 -5.87 6.27 1.98
CA ASP A 102 -6.24 7.26 0.94
C ASP A 102 -7.58 7.99 1.18
N ASP A 103 -8.24 7.76 2.32
CA ASP A 103 -9.51 8.44 2.60
C ASP A 103 -9.29 9.96 2.70
N PRO A 104 -10.12 10.81 2.05
CA PRO A 104 -9.98 12.26 2.12
C PRO A 104 -10.12 12.84 3.53
N ASP A 105 -10.72 12.08 4.45
CA ASP A 105 -10.88 12.44 5.85
C ASP A 105 -9.81 11.76 6.75
N ALA A 106 -8.81 11.09 6.18
CA ALA A 106 -7.71 10.49 6.94
C ALA A 106 -6.86 11.56 7.65
N ILE A 107 -6.43 11.24 8.87
CA ILE A 107 -5.62 12.11 9.73
C ILE A 107 -4.33 11.40 10.14
N ASP A 108 -3.35 12.17 10.56
CA ASP A 108 -2.09 11.63 11.07
C ASP A 108 -2.35 10.83 12.35
N ALA A 109 -1.65 9.70 12.53
CA ALA A 109 -1.82 8.84 13.70
C ALA A 109 -1.54 9.58 15.03
N GLU A 110 -0.74 10.65 15.01
CA GLU A 110 -0.49 11.51 16.17
C GLU A 110 -1.65 12.45 16.51
N ASP A 111 -2.48 12.77 15.51
CA ASP A 111 -3.66 13.64 15.63
C ASP A 111 -4.95 12.84 15.88
N ASP A 112 -4.90 11.51 15.77
CA ASP A 112 -6.00 10.64 16.18
C ASP A 112 -6.14 10.64 17.71
N TRP A 113 -6.84 11.66 18.22
CA TRP A 113 -7.30 11.71 19.60
C TRP A 113 -8.42 10.68 19.79
N LEU A 114 -8.02 9.40 19.88
CA LEU A 114 -8.77 8.41 20.64
C LEU A 114 -8.63 8.79 22.12
N GLY A 115 -9.35 9.82 22.55
CA GLY A 115 -9.46 10.16 23.96
C GLY A 115 -9.79 8.91 24.80
N ASP A 116 -9.66 9.02 26.11
CA ASP A 116 -10.33 8.05 26.95
C ASP A 116 -11.81 7.99 26.53
N ARG A 117 -12.35 6.78 26.37
CA ARG A 117 -13.76 6.57 26.00
C ARG A 117 -14.75 7.11 27.05
N GLU A 118 -14.25 7.80 28.06
CA GLU A 118 -14.94 8.31 29.22
C GLU A 118 -15.14 9.81 29.06
N VAL A 119 -16.37 10.22 28.73
CA VAL A 119 -16.74 11.63 28.65
C VAL A 119 -17.23 12.10 30.02
N GLY A 120 -16.46 12.98 30.67
CA GLY A 120 -16.80 13.59 31.96
C GLY A 120 -16.09 12.94 33.16
N SER A 121 -15.52 13.78 34.03
CA SER A 121 -14.65 13.34 35.14
C SER A 121 -15.39 12.81 36.37
N ARG A 122 -16.73 12.85 36.35
CA ARG A 122 -17.57 12.52 37.50
C ARG A 122 -18.77 11.71 37.05
N ARG A 123 -18.94 10.54 37.65
CA ARG A 123 -20.13 9.71 37.52
C ARG A 123 -21.39 10.45 38.02
N ALA A 124 -22.51 10.29 37.33
CA ALA A 124 -23.83 10.72 37.81
C ALA A 124 -24.32 9.84 38.97
N GLY A 125 -24.97 10.45 39.96
CA GLY A 125 -25.67 9.75 41.03
C GLY A 125 -27.13 9.44 40.69
N ARG A 126 -27.95 9.20 41.73
CA ARG A 126 -29.39 8.96 41.57
C ARG A 126 -30.07 10.26 41.14
N LEU A 127 -30.83 10.19 40.04
CA LEU A 127 -31.63 11.29 39.54
C LEU A 127 -33.05 11.23 40.12
N VAL A 128 -33.50 12.33 40.73
CA VAL A 128 -34.84 12.47 41.30
C VAL A 128 -35.57 13.59 40.56
N ALA A 129 -36.74 13.28 40.01
CA ALA A 129 -37.61 14.27 39.39
C ALA A 129 -38.20 15.22 40.44
N ASP A 130 -38.66 16.40 40.01
CA ASP A 130 -39.14 17.45 40.92
C ASP A 130 -40.39 17.03 41.73
N ASP A 131 -41.21 16.12 41.20
CA ASP A 131 -42.39 15.53 41.84
C ASP A 131 -42.05 14.36 42.79
N GLU A 132 -40.76 14.03 42.92
CA GLU A 132 -40.22 12.91 43.70
C GLU A 132 -40.76 11.54 43.27
N GLY A 133 -41.37 11.44 42.09
CA GLY A 133 -42.02 10.23 41.57
C GLY A 133 -43.27 9.79 42.35
N ALA A 134 -43.83 10.67 43.19
CA ALA A 134 -44.96 10.38 44.07
C ALA A 134 -46.11 11.40 43.95
N HIS A 135 -45.87 12.55 43.33
CA HIS A 135 -46.85 13.62 43.17
C HIS A 135 -47.40 13.65 41.72
N GLU A 136 -48.33 14.57 41.44
CA GLU A 136 -48.83 14.78 40.08
C GLU A 136 -47.80 15.58 39.29
N ASP A 137 -47.40 15.05 38.13
CA ASP A 137 -46.45 15.71 37.23
C ASP A 137 -47.09 16.95 36.59
N THR A 138 -46.59 18.13 36.94
CA THR A 138 -47.04 19.41 36.40
C THR A 138 -46.10 19.99 35.35
N GLU A 139 -44.94 19.35 35.15
CA GLU A 139 -43.87 19.81 34.29
C GLU A 139 -44.01 19.15 32.93
N LYS A 140 -43.87 19.94 31.86
CA LYS A 140 -43.94 19.39 30.49
C LYS A 140 -42.63 18.76 30.04
N GLU A 141 -41.56 19.05 30.76
CA GLU A 141 -40.19 18.72 30.42
C GLU A 141 -39.65 17.79 31.52
N SER A 142 -38.85 16.79 31.14
CA SER A 142 -38.31 15.81 32.07
C SER A 142 -37.03 16.32 32.73
N TRP A 143 -37.18 17.10 33.79
CA TRP A 143 -36.05 17.55 34.62
C TRP A 143 -35.84 16.62 35.81
N ALA A 144 -34.58 16.41 36.18
CA ALA A 144 -34.22 15.66 37.38
C ALA A 144 -32.95 16.22 38.01
N ARG A 145 -32.87 16.15 39.33
CA ARG A 145 -31.70 16.56 40.12
C ARG A 145 -30.91 15.34 40.56
N ASP A 146 -29.59 15.38 40.38
CA ASP A 146 -28.68 14.42 41.00
C ASP A 146 -28.63 14.66 42.52
N VAL A 147 -29.05 13.66 43.30
CA VAL A 147 -29.01 13.70 44.77
C VAL A 147 -27.85 12.88 45.36
N GLY A 148 -26.90 12.48 44.53
CA GLY A 148 -25.69 11.75 44.91
C GLY A 148 -25.76 10.25 44.68
N VAL A 149 -24.62 9.58 44.89
CA VAL A 149 -24.47 8.13 44.69
C VAL A 149 -25.17 7.36 45.81
N ASP A 150 -26.07 6.45 45.46
CA ASP A 150 -26.63 5.50 46.42
C ASP A 150 -25.56 4.46 46.82
N GLY A 151 -25.15 4.51 48.09
CA GLY A 151 -24.00 3.80 48.64
C GLY A 151 -23.82 2.35 48.19
N ALA A 152 -23.04 2.18 47.13
CA ALA A 152 -22.61 0.92 46.51
C ALA A 152 -23.69 0.00 45.91
N ALA A 153 -24.95 0.44 45.79
CA ALA A 153 -26.04 -0.36 45.21
C ALA A 153 -26.34 -0.03 43.73
N ALA A 154 -25.53 0.82 43.12
CA ALA A 154 -25.78 1.30 41.78
C ALA A 154 -25.49 0.22 40.72
N SER A 155 -26.36 0.12 39.71
CA SER A 155 -26.21 -0.89 38.65
C SER A 155 -24.99 -0.61 37.76
N ALA A 156 -24.57 -1.59 36.95
CA ALA A 156 -23.51 -1.39 35.97
C ALA A 156 -23.88 -0.31 34.93
N GLU A 157 -25.16 -0.20 34.59
CA GLU A 157 -25.68 0.82 33.67
C GLU A 157 -25.62 2.21 34.31
N GLU A 158 -26.02 2.32 35.57
CA GLU A 158 -25.90 3.55 36.36
C GLU A 158 -24.42 3.94 36.59
N ALA A 159 -23.49 2.98 36.49
CA ALA A 159 -22.05 3.22 36.60
C ALA A 159 -21.40 3.73 35.33
N ALA A 160 -22.08 3.60 34.20
CA ALA A 160 -21.59 4.08 32.93
C ALA A 160 -21.91 5.56 32.68
N VAL A 161 -22.85 6.16 33.44
CA VAL A 161 -23.32 7.53 33.20
C VAL A 161 -22.40 8.55 33.88
N HIS A 162 -21.92 9.53 33.11
CA HIS A 162 -21.00 10.58 33.54
C HIS A 162 -21.54 11.98 33.23
N ILE A 163 -21.21 12.94 34.07
CA ILE A 163 -21.62 14.34 33.95
C ILE A 163 -20.57 15.09 33.13
N ILE A 164 -21.02 15.75 32.07
CA ILE A 164 -20.22 16.67 31.26
C ILE A 164 -20.48 18.07 31.78
N GLU A 165 -19.43 18.78 32.17
CA GLU A 165 -19.52 20.19 32.56
C GLU A 165 -19.61 21.05 31.29
N GLU A 166 -20.46 22.07 31.32
CA GLU A 166 -20.69 23.00 30.20
C GLU A 166 -19.57 24.05 30.08
#